data_AF-A0A925VH95-F1
#
_entry.id   AF-A0A925VH95-F1
#
_cell.length_a   1.000
_cell.length_b   1.000
_cell.length_c   1.000
_cell.angle_alpha   90.00
_cell.angle_beta   90.00
_cell.angle_gamma   90.00
#
_symmetry.space_group_name_H-M   'P 1'
#
loop_
_entity.id
_entity.type
_entity.pdbx_description
1 polymer ?
#
loop_
_entity_poly.entity_id
_entity_poly.type
_entity_poly.pdbx_seq_one_letter_code
_entity_poly.pdbx_strand_id
1 'polypeptide(L)'
;LEEGAIRRVLAQALLAQGDIAAASAELRLSEEALHEAGNRYELARTQVQRADLFAHQGQRSSGAALLHHAFATLSELGAQHDLALARAIAARWEYTL
;
A
#
# COMPACT_ATOMS: atom_id res chain seq x y z
N LEU A 1 -2.03 -14.99 -6.62
CA LEU A 1 -2.87 -14.40 -5.56
C LEU A 1 -2.15 -14.41 -4.21
N GLU A 2 -1.81 -15.59 -3.68
CA GLU A 2 -1.10 -15.72 -2.40
C GLU A 2 0.30 -15.10 -2.42
N GLU A 3 1.05 -15.28 -3.51
CA GLU A 3 2.39 -14.72 -3.66
C GLU A 3 2.42 -13.20 -3.46
N GLY A 4 1.49 -12.46 -4.08
CA GLY A 4 1.39 -11.02 -3.91
C GLY A 4 1.11 -10.60 -2.46
N ALA A 5 0.21 -11.30 -1.77
CA ALA A 5 -0.09 -11.03 -0.37
C ALA A 5 1.11 -11.34 0.55
N ILE A 6 1.82 -12.44 0.31
CA ILE A 6 3.03 -12.83 1.06
C ILE A 6 4.12 -11.77 0.91
N ARG A 7 4.38 -11.31 -0.32
CA ARG A 7 5.38 -10.26 -0.59
C ARG A 7 5.04 -8.95 0.13
N ARG A 8 3.76 -8.58 0.16
CA ARG A 8 3.30 -7.41 0.93
C ARG A 8 3.61 -7.56 2.41
N VAL A 9 3.31 -8.70 3.02
CA VAL A 9 3.62 -8.97 4.43
C VAL A 9 5.12 -8.97 4.69
N LEU A 10 5.92 -9.56 3.79
CA LEU A 10 7.38 -9.52 3.87
C LEU A 10 7.90 -8.08 3.84
N ALA A 11 7.36 -7.23 2.97
CA ALA A 11 7.73 -5.82 2.93
C ALA A 11 7.46 -5.08 4.24
N GLN A 12 6.36 -5.39 4.93
CA GLN A 12 6.08 -4.81 6.25
C GLN A 12 7.13 -5.23 7.29
N ALA A 13 7.55 -6.50 7.27
CA ALA A 13 8.60 -7.00 8.15
C ALA A 13 9.96 -6.36 7.85
N LEU A 14 10.29 -6.13 6.57
CA LEU A 14 11.50 -5.43 6.13
C LEU A 14 11.47 -3.95 6.54
N LEU A 15 10.33 -3.29 6.37
CA LEU A 15 10.13 -1.90 6.79
C LEU A 15 10.31 -1.74 8.30
N ALA A 16 9.77 -2.67 9.11
CA ALA A 16 9.96 -2.68 10.55
C ALA A 16 11.42 -2.88 10.98
N GLN A 17 12.24 -3.49 10.14
CA GLN A 17 13.69 -3.63 10.32
C GLN A 17 14.48 -2.43 9.78
N GLY A 18 13.81 -1.44 9.17
CA GLY A 18 14.44 -0.27 8.56
C GLY A 18 14.99 -0.51 7.16
N ASP A 19 14.77 -1.70 6.57
CA ASP A 19 15.20 -1.99 5.19
C ASP A 19 14.16 -1.46 4.18
N ILE A 20 14.19 -0.14 4.01
CA ILE A 20 13.28 0.60 3.12
C ILE A 20 13.44 0.14 1.66
N ALA A 21 14.67 -0.17 1.24
CA ALA A 21 14.97 -0.55 -0.14
C ALA A 21 14.38 -1.93 -0.47
N ALA A 22 14.60 -2.93 0.40
CA ALA A 22 14.03 -4.25 0.21
C ALA A 22 12.50 -4.23 0.33
N ALA A 23 11.94 -3.49 1.29
CA ALA A 23 10.50 -3.31 1.41
C ALA A 23 9.88 -2.71 0.12
N SER A 24 10.55 -1.73 -0.49
CA SER A 24 10.12 -1.14 -1.76
C SER A 24 10.09 -2.15 -2.90
N ALA A 25 11.11 -3.02 -2.98
CA ALA A 25 11.21 -4.02 -4.02
C ALA A 25 10.08 -5.06 -3.89
N GLU A 26 9.85 -5.57 -2.68
CA GLU A 26 8.80 -6.57 -2.42
C GLU A 26 7.39 -6.01 -2.65
N LEU A 27 7.12 -4.75 -2.29
CA LEU A 27 5.83 -4.13 -2.58
C LEU A 27 5.60 -3.95 -4.08
N ARG A 28 6.63 -3.62 -4.87
CA ARG A 28 6.49 -3.53 -6.33
C ARG A 28 6.16 -4.89 -6.95
N LEU A 29 6.89 -5.93 -6.55
CA LEU A 29 6.62 -7.30 -7.00
C LEU A 29 5.23 -7.79 -6.58
N SER A 30 4.80 -7.43 -5.37
CA SER A 30 3.44 -7.70 -4.89
C SER A 30 2.39 -7.08 -5.80
N GLU A 31 2.52 -5.81 -6.16
CA GLU A 31 1.57 -5.14 -7.04
C GLU A 31 1.53 -5.73 -8.44
N GLU A 32 2.69 -6.01 -9.03
CA GLU A 32 2.80 -6.62 -10.36
C GLU A 32 2.02 -7.96 -10.39
N ALA A 33 2.29 -8.84 -9.44
CA ALA A 33 1.61 -10.13 -9.34
C ALA A 33 0.09 -10.01 -9.08
N LEU A 34 -0.33 -9.03 -8.29
CA LEU A 34 -1.75 -8.81 -7.97
C LEU A 34 -2.52 -8.15 -9.12
N HIS A 35 -1.86 -7.27 -9.86
CA HIS A 35 -2.39 -6.64 -11.06
C HIS A 35 -2.60 -7.69 -12.16
N GLU A 36 -1.59 -8.52 -12.43
CA GLU A 36 -1.68 -9.62 -13.40
C GLU A 36 -2.78 -10.63 -13.04
N ALA A 37 -2.96 -10.89 -11.73
CA ALA A 37 -4.03 -11.76 -11.25
C ALA A 37 -5.42 -11.11 -11.22
N GLY A 38 -5.55 -9.82 -11.59
CA GLY A 38 -6.82 -9.08 -11.56
C GLY A 38 -7.40 -8.88 -10.15
N ASN A 39 -6.61 -9.06 -9.09
CA ASN A 39 -7.09 -8.95 -7.72
C ASN A 39 -7.09 -7.49 -7.24
N ARG A 40 -8.16 -6.77 -7.60
CA ARG A 40 -8.35 -5.34 -7.26
C ARG A 40 -8.27 -5.06 -5.76
N TYR A 41 -8.82 -5.95 -4.94
CA TYR A 41 -8.85 -5.77 -3.48
C TYR A 41 -7.45 -5.83 -2.87
N GLU A 42 -6.73 -6.93 -3.12
CA GLU A 42 -5.37 -7.08 -2.58
C GLU A 42 -4.41 -6.05 -3.19
N LEU A 43 -4.58 -5.70 -4.47
CA LEU A 43 -3.82 -4.63 -5.11
C LEU A 43 -3.99 -3.30 -4.37
N ALA A 44 -5.23 -2.91 -4.06
CA ALA A 44 -5.49 -1.68 -3.32
C ALA A 44 -4.88 -1.71 -1.90
N ARG A 45 -4.89 -2.86 -1.22
CA ARG A 45 -4.20 -3.02 0.07
C ARG A 45 -2.69 -2.84 -0.05
N THR A 46 -2.07 -3.34 -1.12
CA THR A 46 -0.64 -3.13 -1.40
C THR A 46 -0.33 -1.66 -1.70
N GLN A 47 -1.20 -0.99 -2.44
CA GLN A 47 -1.07 0.44 -2.74
C GLN A 47 -1.12 1.32 -1.48
N VAL A 48 -1.96 0.98 -0.50
CA VAL A 48 -1.98 1.66 0.82
C VAL A 48 -0.63 1.57 1.51
N GLN A 49 0.01 0.40 1.51
CA GLN A 49 1.32 0.22 2.16
C GLN A 49 2.45 0.93 1.39
N ARG A 50 2.39 0.95 0.06
CA ARG A 50 3.35 1.72 -0.74
C ARG A 50 3.21 3.22 -0.54
N ALA A 51 2.00 3.73 -0.31
CA ALA A 51 1.80 5.14 -0.01
C ALA A 51 2.50 5.54 1.31
N ASP A 52 2.46 4.67 2.32
CA ASP A 52 3.20 4.83 3.58
C ASP A 52 4.72 4.83 3.32
N LEU A 53 5.20 3.87 2.51
CA LEU A 53 6.61 3.77 2.14
C LEU A 53 7.11 5.00 1.36
N PHE A 54 6.34 5.50 0.39
CA PHE A 54 6.69 6.72 -0.36
C PHE A 54 6.84 7.92 0.57
N ALA A 55 6.02 8.00 1.60
CA ALA A 55 6.15 9.05 2.62
C ALA A 55 7.48 8.94 3.39
N HIS A 56 7.86 7.72 3.80
CA HIS A 56 9.17 7.45 4.42
C HIS A 56 10.35 7.79 3.51
N GLN A 57 10.18 7.73 2.19
CA GLN A 57 11.19 8.10 1.19
C GLN A 57 11.15 9.60 0.82
N GLY A 58 10.32 10.41 1.47
CA GLY A 58 10.14 11.84 1.17
C GLY A 58 9.28 12.13 -0.06
N GLN A 59 8.75 11.09 -0.72
CA GLN A 59 7.92 11.19 -1.92
C GLN A 59 6.44 11.40 -1.58
N ARG A 60 6.15 12.40 -0.72
CA ARG A 60 4.81 12.61 -0.15
C ARG A 60 3.72 12.80 -1.20
N SER A 61 3.99 13.54 -2.28
CA SER A 61 2.99 13.75 -3.35
C SER A 61 2.62 12.44 -4.06
N SER A 62 3.60 11.57 -4.32
CA SER A 62 3.37 10.24 -4.89
C SER A 62 2.60 9.35 -3.92
N GLY A 63 2.94 9.41 -2.63
CA GLY A 63 2.22 8.69 -1.57
C GLY A 63 0.76 9.11 -1.47
N ALA A 64 0.48 10.42 -1.47
CA ALA A 64 -0.88 10.94 -1.40
C ALA A 64 -1.73 10.52 -2.61
N ALA A 65 -1.19 10.65 -3.84
CA ALA A 65 -1.90 10.25 -5.05
C ALA A 65 -2.22 8.74 -5.07
N LEU A 66 -1.26 7.91 -4.65
CA LEU A 66 -1.44 6.47 -4.57
C LEU A 66 -2.47 6.08 -3.51
N LEU A 67 -2.42 6.72 -2.34
CA LEU A 67 -3.37 6.46 -1.27
C LEU A 67 -4.80 6.84 -1.66
N HIS A 68 -4.99 7.97 -2.35
CA HIS A 68 -6.30 8.41 -2.83
C HIS A 68 -6.91 7.39 -3.81
N HIS A 69 -6.11 6.89 -4.76
CA HIS A 69 -6.55 5.83 -5.68
C HIS A 69 -6.93 4.54 -4.95
N ALA A 70 -6.09 4.09 -4.02
CA ALA A 70 -6.34 2.89 -3.23
C ALA A 70 -7.60 3.04 -2.36
N PHE A 71 -7.77 4.21 -1.75
CA PHE A 71 -8.92 4.54 -0.90
C PHE A 71 -10.24 4.51 -1.68
N ALA A 72 -10.27 5.06 -2.89
CA ALA A 72 -11.43 4.98 -3.76
C ALA A 72 -11.81 3.52 -4.07
N THR A 73 -10.82 2.70 -4.44
CA THR A 73 -11.04 1.27 -4.73
C THR A 73 -11.55 0.51 -3.50
N LEU A 74 -10.96 0.73 -2.32
CA LEU A 74 -11.40 0.10 -1.08
C LEU A 74 -12.81 0.57 -0.65
N SER A 75 -13.16 1.81 -0.96
CA SER A 75 -14.49 2.38 -0.70
C SER A 75 -15.55 1.72 -1.57
N GLU A 76 -15.29 1.56 -2.87
CA GLU A 76 -16.16 0.81 -3.80
C GLU A 76 -16.40 -0.63 -3.33
N LEU A 77 -15.37 -1.27 -2.77
CA LEU A 77 -15.42 -2.65 -2.28
C LEU A 77 -15.98 -2.77 -0.85
N GLY A 78 -16.29 -1.65 -0.18
CA GLY A 78 -16.81 -1.65 1.19
C GLY A 78 -15.82 -2.18 2.24
N ALA A 79 -14.52 -2.14 1.98
CA ALA A 79 -13.47 -2.72 2.83
C ALA A 79 -13.16 -1.87 4.08
N GLN A 80 -14.10 -1.83 5.03
CA GLN A 80 -14.06 -0.92 6.19
C GLN A 80 -12.77 -1.02 7.03
N HIS A 81 -12.22 -2.23 7.19
CA HIS A 81 -10.99 -2.42 7.95
C HIS A 81 -9.78 -1.76 7.26
N ASP A 82 -9.62 -1.97 5.96
CA ASP A 82 -8.51 -1.38 5.19
C ASP A 82 -8.71 0.13 4.97
N LEU A 83 -9.96 0.61 4.91
CA LEU A 83 -10.25 2.05 4.92
C LEU A 83 -9.81 2.73 6.22
N ALA A 84 -9.94 2.05 7.37
CA ALA A 84 -9.43 2.58 8.64
C ALA A 84 -7.90 2.69 8.62
N LEU A 85 -7.21 1.69 8.06
CA LEU A 85 -5.75 1.74 7.87
C LEU A 85 -5.32 2.88 6.93
N ALA A 86 -6.00 3.02 5.79
CA ALA A 86 -5.71 4.10 4.84
C ALA A 86 -5.92 5.49 5.48
N ARG A 87 -6.98 5.68 6.27
CA ARG A 87 -7.19 6.93 7.04
C ARG A 87 -6.10 7.17 8.08
N ALA A 88 -5.62 6.13 8.76
CA ALA A 88 -4.53 6.25 9.73
C ALA A 88 -3.22 6.71 9.06
N ILE A 89 -2.91 6.17 7.87
CA ILE A 89 -1.75 6.60 7.06
C ILE A 89 -1.93 8.02 6.57
N ALA A 90 -3.11 8.38 6.06
CA ALA A 90 -3.40 9.75 5.64
C ALA A 90 -3.24 10.75 6.79
N ALA A 91 -3.74 10.42 7.98
CA ALA A 91 -3.59 11.27 9.17
C ALA A 91 -2.11 11.40 9.59
N ARG A 92 -1.34 10.31 9.53
CA ARG A 92 0.10 10.30 9.85
C ARG A 92 0.90 11.23 8.95
N TRP A 93 0.58 11.26 7.65
CA TRP A 93 1.35 11.99 6.64
C TRP A 93 0.67 13.26 6.12
N GLU A 94 -0.43 13.66 6.75
CA GLU A 94 -1.23 14.84 6.40
C GLU A 94 -1.76 14.79 4.95
N TYR A 95 -2.16 13.61 4.48
CA TYR A 95 -2.79 13.46 3.18
C TYR A 95 -4.29 13.79 3.24
N THR A 96 -4.83 14.33 2.15
CA THR A 96 -6.27 14.47 1.95
C THR A 96 -6.79 13.25 1.18
N LEU A 97 -7.84 12.61 1.70
CA LEU A 97 -8.49 11.42 1.14
C LEU A 97 -9.88 11.74 0.59
#